data_AF-A0A355C3B8-F1
#
_entry.id   AF-A0A355C3B8-F1
#
_cell.length_a   1.000
_cell.length_b   1.000
_cell.length_c   1.000
_cell.angle_alpha   90.00
_cell.angle_beta   90.00
_cell.angle_gamma   90.00
#
_symmetry.space_group_name_H-M   'P 1'
#
loop_
_entity.id
_entity.type
_entity.pdbx_description
1 polymer ?
#
loop_
_entity_poly.entity_id
_entity_poly.type
_entity_poly.pdbx_seq_one_letter_code
_entity_poly.pdbx_strand_id
1 'polypeptide(L)'
;DGVITINADDDLKLKQMHELLQGHMQKRGIGPGSLDYQKVEKAAGQSVRQVVKLKQGIDKELAKTIVKAIKDEKFKVQVAIQGEELRVTGKKRDDLQEVIA
;
A
#
# COMPACT_ATOMS: atom_id res chain seq x y z
N ASP A 1 11.46 6.27 4.40
CA ASP A 1 12.03 4.94 4.10
C ASP A 1 11.63 3.89 5.14
N GLY A 2 10.50 3.23 4.91
CA GLY A 2 10.03 2.14 5.75
C GLY A 2 10.35 0.79 5.11
N VAL A 3 11.39 0.12 5.58
CA VAL A 3 11.76 -1.23 5.11
C VAL A 3 11.84 -2.16 6.31
N ILE A 4 11.17 -3.31 6.21
CA ILE A 4 11.20 -4.38 7.21
C ILE A 4 11.95 -5.56 6.58
N THR A 5 12.99 -6.05 7.24
CA THR A 5 13.69 -7.26 6.80
C THR A 5 13.30 -8.42 7.71
N ILE A 6 12.72 -9.45 7.12
CA ILE A 6 12.37 -10.69 7.80
C ILE A 6 13.50 -11.70 7.51
N ASN A 7 14.12 -12.23 8.55
CA ASN A 7 15.04 -13.35 8.45
C ASN A 7 14.38 -14.57 9.08
N ALA A 8 14.40 -15.71 8.40
CA ALA A 8 13.82 -16.96 8.87
C ALA A 8 14.73 -18.14 8.51
N ASP A 9 14.66 -19.22 9.28
CA ASP A 9 15.53 -20.40 9.07
C ASP A 9 15.08 -21.28 7.90
N ASP A 10 13.84 -21.11 7.44
CA ASP A 10 13.22 -21.83 6.32
C ASP A 10 11.97 -21.09 5.80
N ASP A 11 11.44 -21.52 4.65
CA ASP A 11 10.24 -20.95 4.02
C ASP A 11 8.96 -21.10 4.87
N LEU A 12 8.87 -22.11 5.74
CA LEU A 12 7.69 -22.34 6.59
C LEU A 12 7.63 -21.28 7.69
N LYS A 13 8.75 -21.04 8.37
CA LYS A 13 8.91 -19.99 9.38
C LYS A 13 8.72 -18.61 8.76
N LEU A 14 9.18 -18.39 7.53
CA LEU A 14 8.95 -17.12 6.82
C LEU A 14 7.45 -16.83 6.68
N LYS A 15 6.64 -17.82 6.28
CA LYS A 15 5.18 -17.68 6.21
C LYS A 15 4.56 -17.37 7.56
N GLN A 16 4.99 -18.03 8.63
CA GLN A 16 4.54 -17.73 9.98
C GLN A 16 4.86 -16.29 10.40
N MET A 17 6.04 -15.79 10.04
CA MET A 17 6.42 -14.40 10.29
C MET A 17 5.53 -13.41 9.53
N HIS A 18 5.07 -13.74 8.33
CA HIS A 18 4.12 -12.91 7.58
C HIS A 18 2.79 -12.78 8.31
N GLU A 19 2.23 -13.89 8.79
CA GLU A 19 0.96 -13.90 9.50
C GLU A 19 1.03 -13.08 10.80
N LEU A 20 2.13 -13.23 11.55
CA LEU A 20 2.36 -12.43 12.75
C LEU A 20 2.50 -10.94 12.44
N LEU A 21 3.29 -10.59 11.41
CA LEU A 21 3.49 -9.20 11.00
C LEU A 21 2.15 -8.57 10.58
N GLN A 22 1.36 -9.27 9.77
CA GLN A 22 0.04 -8.81 9.33
C GLN A 22 -0.91 -8.66 10.52
N GLY A 23 -0.98 -9.62 11.43
CA GLY A 23 -1.80 -9.54 12.64
C GLY A 23 -1.41 -8.36 13.53
N HIS A 24 -0.12 -8.08 13.67
CA HIS A 24 0.39 -6.93 14.41
C HIS A 24 0.10 -5.59 13.73
N MET A 25 0.15 -5.53 12.40
CA MET A 25 -0.19 -4.33 11.61
C MET A 25 -1.69 -4.05 11.70
N GLN A 26 -2.53 -5.08 11.55
CA GLN A 26 -3.98 -4.95 11.60
C GLN A 26 -4.46 -4.48 12.98
N LYS A 27 -3.86 -4.98 14.06
CA LYS A 27 -4.12 -4.48 15.43
C LYS A 27 -3.78 -3.00 15.62
N ARG A 28 -2.93 -2.43 14.76
CA ARG A 28 -2.55 -1.00 14.76
C ARG A 28 -3.34 -0.20 13.72
N GLY A 29 -4.34 -0.79 13.08
CA GLY A 29 -5.14 -0.14 12.03
C GLY A 29 -4.41 0.01 10.69
N ILE A 30 -3.27 -0.64 10.51
CA ILE A 30 -2.52 -0.61 9.24
C ILE A 30 -2.99 -1.78 8.38
N GLY A 31 -3.60 -1.47 7.24
CA GLY A 31 -4.11 -2.48 6.31
C GLY A 31 -2.98 -3.31 5.68
N PRO A 32 -3.21 -4.60 5.40
CA PRO A 32 -2.19 -5.50 4.84
C PRO A 32 -1.72 -5.08 3.44
N GLY A 33 -2.51 -4.30 2.69
CA GLY A 33 -2.12 -3.73 1.40
C GLY A 33 -0.98 -2.71 1.46
N SER A 34 -0.61 -2.26 2.66
CA SER A 34 0.52 -1.35 2.89
C SER A 34 1.88 -2.06 2.87
N LEU A 35 1.90 -3.41 2.88
CA LEU A 35 3.11 -4.21 2.88
C LEU A 35 3.40 -4.74 1.47
N ASP A 36 4.56 -4.37 0.93
CA ASP A 36 5.06 -4.83 -0.37
C ASP A 36 6.17 -5.87 -0.18
N TYR A 37 5.75 -7.14 -0.13
CA TYR A 37 6.64 -8.28 0.01
C TYR A 37 7.50 -8.44 -1.25
N GLN A 38 8.79 -8.12 -1.15
CA GLN A 38 9.74 -8.31 -2.26
C GLN A 38 10.08 -9.80 -2.41
N LYS A 39 10.90 -10.12 -3.42
CA LYS A 39 11.36 -11.48 -3.66
C LYS A 39 12.08 -12.04 -2.43
N VAL A 40 11.81 -13.31 -2.12
CA VAL A 40 12.53 -14.07 -1.09
C VAL A 40 13.94 -14.37 -1.59
N GLU A 41 14.93 -14.02 -0.78
CA GLU A 41 16.34 -14.27 -1.01
C GLU A 41 16.78 -15.47 -0.18
N LYS A 42 17.47 -16.42 -0.80
CA LYS A 42 18.07 -17.54 -0.09
C LYS A 42 19.34 -17.05 0.62
N ALA A 43 19.46 -17.36 1.90
CA ALA A 43 20.63 -17.10 2.71
C ALA A 43 21.44 -18.41 2.90
N ALA A 44 22.25 -18.50 3.96
CA ALA A 44 23.10 -19.67 4.19
C ALA A 44 22.27 -20.91 4.57
N GLY A 45 22.52 -22.03 3.89
CA GLY A 45 21.81 -23.28 4.15
C GLY A 45 20.34 -23.22 3.73
N GLN A 46 19.42 -23.50 4.66
CA GLN A 46 17.97 -23.44 4.44
C GLN A 46 17.37 -22.07 4.77
N SER A 47 18.16 -21.15 5.35
CA SER A 47 17.68 -19.85 5.77
C SER A 47 17.26 -18.97 4.60
N VAL A 48 16.25 -18.14 4.84
CA VAL A 48 15.66 -17.22 3.87
C VAL A 48 15.57 -15.82 4.48
N ARG A 49 15.75 -14.83 3.62
CA ARG A 49 15.56 -13.42 3.93
C ARG A 49 14.52 -12.86 2.99
N GLN A 50 13.63 -12.03 3.51
CA GLN A 50 12.69 -11.28 2.68
C GLN A 50 12.67 -9.82 3.10
N VAL A 51 12.76 -8.95 2.11
CA VAL A 51 12.59 -7.52 2.29
C VAL A 51 11.13 -7.18 2.05
N VAL A 52 10.52 -6.44 2.98
CA VAL A 52 9.16 -5.93 2.87
C VAL A 52 9.23 -4.42 2.87
N LYS A 53 8.83 -3.80 1.75
CA LYS A 53 8.77 -2.35 1.63
C LYS A 53 7.41 -1.87 2.13
N LEU A 54 7.38 -0.78 2.88
CA LEU A 54 6.14 -0.13 3.29
C LEU A 54 5.70 0.82 2.17
N LYS A 55 4.50 0.60 1.64
CA LYS A 55 3.85 1.54 0.72
C LYS A 55 3.35 2.72 1.54
N GLN A 56 4.03 3.85 1.40
CA GLN A 56 3.66 5.11 2.04
C GLN A 56 3.39 6.12 0.93
N GLY A 57 2.29 6.87 1.07
CA GLY A 57 1.85 7.80 0.04
C GLY A 57 1.22 7.13 -1.18
N ILE A 58 0.83 7.95 -2.14
CA ILE A 58 0.25 7.55 -3.42
C ILE A 58 1.34 7.67 -4.48
N ASP A 59 1.78 6.52 -5.00
CA ASP A 59 2.72 6.49 -6.12
C ASP A 59 2.15 7.24 -7.33
N LYS A 60 3.02 7.86 -8.14
CA LYS A 60 2.64 8.61 -9.34
C LYS A 60 1.83 7.76 -10.34
N GLU A 61 2.10 6.47 -10.48
CA GLU A 61 1.32 5.57 -11.34
C GLU A 61 -0.09 5.31 -10.78
N LEU A 62 -0.18 5.06 -9.47
CA LEU A 62 -1.44 4.89 -8.78
C LEU A 62 -2.25 6.19 -8.82
N ALA A 63 -1.61 7.33 -8.61
CA ALA A 63 -2.22 8.64 -8.65
C ALA A 63 -2.85 8.94 -10.03
N LYS A 64 -2.13 8.62 -11.11
CA LYS A 64 -2.68 8.74 -12.48
C LYS A 64 -3.88 7.82 -12.70
N THR A 65 -3.81 6.60 -12.20
CA THR A 65 -4.91 5.63 -12.31
C THR A 65 -6.17 6.14 -11.61
N ILE A 66 -6.03 6.65 -10.39
CA ILE A 66 -7.14 7.23 -9.62
C ILE A 66 -7.71 8.46 -10.33
N VAL A 67 -6.86 9.38 -10.80
CA VAL A 67 -7.31 10.57 -11.55
C VAL A 67 -8.08 10.17 -12.80
N LYS A 68 -7.66 9.10 -13.49
CA LYS A 68 -8.36 8.59 -14.66
C LYS A 68 -9.72 8.01 -14.29
N ALA A 69 -9.79 7.15 -13.27
CA ALA A 69 -11.05 6.58 -12.79
C ALA A 69 -12.08 7.66 -12.42
N ILE A 70 -11.68 8.68 -11.66
CA ILE A 70 -12.57 9.79 -11.26
C ILE A 70 -13.08 10.57 -12.49
N LYS A 71 -12.24 10.74 -13.52
CA LYS A 71 -12.64 11.41 -14.77
C LYS A 71 -13.59 10.56 -15.61
N ASP A 72 -13.38 9.24 -15.63
CA ASP A 72 -14.21 8.29 -16.39
C ASP A 72 -15.64 8.24 -15.84
N GLU A 73 -15.81 8.43 -14.53
CA GLU A 73 -17.11 8.50 -13.85
C GLU A 73 -17.80 9.88 -13.95
N LYS A 74 -17.13 10.87 -14.55
CA LYS A 74 -17.67 12.22 -14.88
C LYS A 74 -18.21 13.00 -13.68
N PHE A 75 -17.66 12.79 -12.49
CA PHE A 75 -17.97 13.61 -11.32
C PHE A 75 -17.63 15.09 -11.56
N LYS A 76 -18.39 15.99 -10.92
CA LYS A 76 -18.17 17.45 -10.99
C LYS A 76 -17.07 17.92 -10.03
N VAL A 77 -15.98 17.17 -9.95
CA VAL A 77 -14.83 17.45 -9.09
C VAL A 77 -13.54 17.63 -9.89
N GLN A 78 -12.61 18.40 -9.34
CA GLN A 78 -11.26 18.57 -9.87
C GLN A 78 -10.27 17.80 -9.00
N VAL A 79 -9.41 17.01 -9.64
CA VAL A 79 -8.38 16.21 -8.95
C VAL A 79 -7.00 16.73 -9.35
N ALA A 80 -6.14 16.99 -8.37
CA ALA A 80 -4.76 17.41 -8.56
C ALA A 80 -3.81 16.49 -7.77
N ILE A 81 -2.69 16.12 -8.38
CA ILE A 81 -1.62 15.35 -7.73
C ILE A 81 -0.70 16.33 -7.01
N GLN A 82 -0.49 16.16 -5.71
CA GLN A 82 0.38 16.99 -4.87
C GLN A 82 1.45 16.12 -4.21
N GLY A 83 2.56 15.92 -4.90
CA GLY A 83 3.61 15.01 -4.43
C GLY A 83 3.07 13.58 -4.32
N GLU A 84 2.99 13.07 -3.09
CA GLU A 84 2.49 11.72 -2.75
C GLU A 84 1.02 11.72 -2.30
N GLU A 85 0.31 12.84 -2.44
CA GLU A 85 -1.11 12.96 -2.08
C GLU A 85 -1.97 13.35 -3.29
N LEU A 86 -3.25 13.03 -3.22
CA LEU A 86 -4.26 13.46 -4.19
C LEU A 86 -5.20 14.47 -3.54
N ARG A 87 -5.30 15.67 -4.11
CA ARG A 87 -6.26 16.68 -3.70
C ARG A 87 -7.48 16.62 -4.62
N VAL A 88 -8.63 16.28 -4.04
CA VAL A 88 -9.94 16.36 -4.71
C VAL A 88 -10.67 17.62 -4.24
N THR A 89 -11.11 18.46 -5.17
CA THR A 89 -11.81 19.72 -4.90
C THR A 89 -13.14 19.73 -5.65
N GLY A 90 -14.24 20.05 -4.97
CA GLY A 90 -15.59 20.05 -5.51
C GLY A 90 -16.42 21.18 -4.92
N LYS A 91 -17.43 21.64 -5.65
CA LYS A 91 -18.33 22.71 -5.17
C LYS A 91 -19.37 22.19 -4.18
N LYS A 92 -19.85 20.96 -4.39
CA LYS A 92 -20.83 20.30 -3.55
C LYS A 92 -20.16 19.24 -2.70
N ARG A 93 -20.64 19.11 -1.48
CA ARG A 93 -20.14 18.11 -0.53
C ARG A 93 -20.59 16.70 -0.93
N ASP A 94 -21.75 16.57 -1.56
CA ASP A 94 -22.28 15.30 -2.07
C ASP A 94 -21.38 14.74 -3.18
N ASP A 95 -21.00 15.57 -4.16
CA ASP A 95 -20.05 15.17 -5.23
C ASP A 95 -18.69 14.70 -4.65
N LEU A 96 -18.27 15.23 -3.50
CA LEU A 96 -17.06 14.79 -2.81
C LEU A 96 -17.25 13.45 -2.08
N GLN A 97 -18.46 13.18 -1.57
CA GLN A 97 -18.78 11.89 -0.94
C GLN A 97 -18.91 10.79 -2.00
N GLU A 98 -19.54 11.08 -3.15
CA GLU A 98 -19.67 10.12 -4.26
C GLU A 98 -18.31 9.65 -4.79
N VAL A 99 -17.28 10.51 -4.77
CA VAL A 99 -15.91 10.15 -5.17
C VAL A 99 -15.19 9.27 -4.14
N ILE A 100 -15.62 9.30 -2.87
CA ILE A 100 -15.01 8.52 -1.78
C ILE A 100 -15.70 7.15 -1.62
N ALA A 101 -16.99 7.06 -1.96
CA ALA A 101 -17.83 5.88 -1.79
C ALA A 101 -17.45 4.73 -2.73
#